data_AF-A0A0F9V499-F1
#
_entry.id   AF-A0A0F9V499-F1
#
_cell.length_a   1.000
_cell.length_b   1.000
_cell.length_c   1.000
_cell.angle_alpha   90.00
_cell.angle_beta   90.00
_cell.angle_gamma   90.00
#
_symmetry.space_group_name_H-M   'P 1'
#
loop_
_entity.id
_entity.type
_entity.pdbx_description
1 polymer ?
#
loop_
_entity_poly.entity_id
_entity_poly.type
_entity_poly.pdbx_seq_one_letter_code
_entity_poly.pdbx_strand_id
1 'polypeptide(L)'
;MNQNDGERWGWAKRWHVLVERQTAEAEASFLVGPNHLTRDKPTKTFFVSVITEEVGKLARTANKLSLIPQGGDSAEWQREGQFRLLTIASLVRRMAELWDKLPDEQTGDWHIGELDREEGDSG
;
A
#
# COMPACT_ATOMS: atom_id res chain seq x y z
N MET A 1 16.06 -24.30 24.51
CA MET A 1 15.23 -23.67 23.46
C MET A 1 13.91 -23.31 24.11
N ASN A 2 13.61 -22.03 24.28
CA ASN A 2 12.46 -21.59 25.05
C ASN A 2 11.18 -21.83 24.22
N GLN A 3 10.13 -22.40 24.81
CA GLN A 3 8.85 -22.67 24.10
C GLN A 3 8.27 -21.40 23.44
N ASN A 4 8.54 -20.22 24.02
CA ASN A 4 8.17 -18.91 23.46
C ASN A 4 8.83 -18.57 22.13
N ASP A 5 10.01 -19.11 21.82
CA ASP A 5 10.70 -18.82 20.56
C ASP A 5 10.01 -19.53 19.39
N GLY A 6 9.61 -20.79 19.58
CA GLY A 6 8.93 -21.59 18.57
C GLY A 6 7.59 -21.01 18.11
N GLU A 7 6.81 -20.46 19.05
CA GLU A 7 5.54 -19.79 18.75
C GLU A 7 5.75 -18.47 17.99
N ARG A 8 6.79 -17.70 18.37
CA ARG A 8 7.15 -16.43 17.73
C ARG A 8 7.61 -16.62 16.27
N TRP A 9 8.43 -17.64 16.00
CA TRP A 9 8.85 -18.00 14.64
C TRP A 9 7.71 -18.58 13.80
N GLY A 10 6.83 -19.38 14.40
CA GLY A 10 5.62 -19.89 13.74
C GLY A 10 4.66 -18.78 13.34
N TRP A 11 4.50 -17.76 14.19
CA TRP A 11 3.71 -16.57 13.88
C TRP A 11 4.33 -15.75 12.73
N ALA A 12 5.62 -15.45 12.79
CA ALA A 12 6.32 -14.71 11.73
C ALA A 12 6.23 -15.41 10.37
N LYS A 13 6.36 -16.75 10.34
CA LYS A 13 6.25 -17.55 9.11
C LYS A 13 4.83 -17.51 8.52
N ARG A 14 3.79 -17.59 9.37
CA ARG A 14 2.39 -17.42 8.92
C ARG A 14 2.11 -16.00 8.42
N TRP A 15 2.70 -15.02 9.09
CA TRP A 15 2.57 -13.61 8.71
C TRP A 15 3.19 -13.34 7.35
N HIS A 16 4.38 -13.89 7.08
CA HIS A 16 5.03 -13.82 5.76
C HIS A 16 4.14 -14.38 4.65
N VAL A 17 3.55 -15.57 4.84
CA VAL A 17 2.66 -16.19 3.85
C VAL A 17 1.39 -15.35 3.61
N LEU A 18 0.83 -14.73 4.65
CA LEU A 18 -0.31 -13.83 4.50
C LEU A 18 0.07 -12.57 3.72
N VAL A 19 1.24 -11.99 3.97
CA VAL A 19 1.77 -10.85 3.21
C VAL A 19 2.00 -11.25 1.75
N GLU A 20 2.57 -12.42 1.47
CA GLU A 20 2.74 -12.90 0.09
C GLU A 20 1.41 -13.08 -0.62
N ARG A 21 0.42 -13.68 0.04
CA ARG A 21 -0.92 -13.87 -0.53
C ARG A 21 -1.61 -12.54 -0.79
N GLN A 22 -1.57 -11.61 0.18
CA GLN A 22 -2.13 -10.28 0.00
C GLN A 22 -1.37 -9.45 -1.02
N THR A 23 -0.05 -9.62 -1.14
CA THR A 23 0.73 -8.98 -2.21
C THR A 23 0.24 -9.49 -3.55
N ALA A 24 0.06 -10.81 -3.73
CA ALA A 24 -0.46 -11.37 -4.96
C ALA A 24 -1.91 -10.96 -5.26
N GLU A 25 -2.79 -10.92 -4.25
CA GLU A 25 -4.19 -10.45 -4.39
C GLU A 25 -4.23 -8.95 -4.71
N ALA A 26 -3.38 -8.15 -4.06
CA ALA A 26 -3.25 -6.74 -4.30
C ALA A 26 -2.70 -6.51 -5.71
N GLU A 27 -1.62 -7.20 -6.12
CA GLU A 27 -1.11 -7.20 -7.49
C GLU A 27 -2.19 -7.56 -8.51
N ALA A 28 -2.98 -8.59 -8.25
CA ALA A 28 -4.11 -8.98 -9.10
C ALA A 28 -5.20 -7.89 -9.19
N SER A 29 -5.50 -7.21 -8.08
CA SER A 29 -6.44 -6.09 -8.06
C SER A 29 -5.89 -4.81 -8.71
N PHE A 30 -4.57 -4.61 -8.63
CA PHE A 30 -3.87 -3.49 -9.23
C PHE A 30 -3.76 -3.62 -10.76
N LEU A 31 -3.83 -4.84 -11.31
CA LEU A 31 -3.84 -5.08 -12.77
C LEU A 31 -5.07 -4.49 -13.49
N VAL A 32 -6.15 -4.15 -12.77
CA VAL A 32 -7.45 -3.78 -13.36
C VAL A 32 -7.90 -2.35 -13.07
N GLY A 33 -7.19 -1.60 -12.22
CA GLY A 33 -7.56 -0.23 -11.82
C GLY A 33 -6.84 0.87 -12.62
N PRO A 34 -7.47 2.07 -12.80
CA PRO A 34 -6.78 3.26 -13.30
C PRO A 34 -5.83 3.80 -12.21
N ASN A 35 -4.55 4.04 -12.55
CA ASN A 35 -3.41 4.33 -11.64
C ASN A 35 -2.74 3.09 -11.05
N HIS A 36 -2.02 2.38 -11.90
CA HIS A 36 -1.40 1.10 -11.64
C HIS A 36 0.04 1.28 -11.16
N LEU A 37 0.30 1.07 -9.87
CA LEU A 37 1.63 1.20 -9.24
C LEU A 37 2.74 0.36 -9.90
N THR A 38 2.39 -0.68 -10.66
CA THR A 38 3.35 -1.52 -11.41
C THR A 38 3.49 -1.20 -12.90
N ARG A 39 2.62 -0.38 -13.50
CA ARG A 39 2.51 -0.14 -14.96
C ARG A 39 2.80 1.32 -15.25
N ASP A 40 2.40 2.20 -14.34
CA ASP A 40 2.55 3.65 -14.50
C ASP A 40 3.89 4.16 -13.95
N LYS A 41 4.78 3.26 -13.49
CA LYS A 41 6.09 3.58 -12.87
C LYS A 41 5.94 4.79 -11.92
N PRO A 42 5.14 4.63 -10.85
CA PRO A 42 4.85 5.72 -9.92
C PRO A 42 6.15 6.31 -9.39
N THR A 43 6.16 7.61 -9.18
CA THR A 43 7.30 8.27 -8.57
C THR A 43 7.50 7.77 -7.14
N LYS A 44 8.70 7.95 -6.59
CA LYS A 44 8.95 7.69 -5.17
C LYS A 44 7.96 8.45 -4.30
N THR A 45 7.66 9.72 -4.63
CA THR A 45 6.68 10.54 -3.91
C THR A 45 5.29 9.93 -3.94
N PHE A 46 4.83 9.42 -5.09
CA PHE A 46 3.51 8.78 -5.20
C PHE A 46 3.43 7.50 -4.35
N PHE A 47 4.48 6.67 -4.36
CA PHE A 47 4.54 5.50 -3.47
C PHE A 47 4.44 5.90 -1.99
N VAL A 48 5.19 6.93 -1.58
CA VAL A 48 5.15 7.45 -0.21
C VAL A 48 3.77 8.01 0.13
N SER A 49 3.10 8.73 -0.79
CA SER A 49 1.77 9.27 -0.54
C SER A 49 0.74 8.16 -0.33
N VAL A 50 0.80 7.09 -1.13
CA VAL A 50 -0.10 5.93 -0.97
C VAL A 50 0.15 5.21 0.36
N ILE A 51 1.41 5.00 0.74
CA ILE A 51 1.75 4.41 2.04
C ILE A 51 1.26 5.29 3.19
N THR A 52 1.43 6.61 3.08
CA THR A 52 0.98 7.59 4.09
C THR A 52 -0.54 7.56 4.27
N GLU A 53 -1.28 7.49 3.17
CA GLU A 53 -2.74 7.35 3.17
C GLU A 53 -3.19 6.06 3.90
N GLU A 54 -2.55 4.92 3.62
CA GLU A 54 -2.85 3.66 4.30
C GLU A 54 -2.49 3.68 5.80
N VAL A 55 -1.40 4.35 6.18
CA VAL A 55 -1.05 4.60 7.59
C VAL A 55 -2.11 5.47 8.27
N GLY A 56 -2.64 6.48 7.58
CA GLY A 56 -3.74 7.31 8.09
C GLY A 56 -5.02 6.50 8.35
N LYS A 57 -5.37 5.58 7.43
CA LYS A 57 -6.49 4.64 7.61
C LYS A 57 -6.26 3.69 8.77
N LEU A 58 -5.05 3.16 8.93
CA LEU A 58 -4.69 2.33 10.09
C LEU A 58 -4.82 3.11 11.40
N ALA A 59 -4.35 4.36 11.44
CA ALA A 59 -4.48 5.23 12.62
C ALA A 59 -5.95 5.49 12.97
N ARG A 60 -6.81 5.74 11.97
CA ARG A 60 -8.26 5.84 12.16
C ARG A 60 -8.84 4.57 12.79
N THR A 61 -8.43 3.40 12.30
CA THR A 61 -8.89 2.11 12.84
C THR A 61 -8.42 1.89 14.28
N ALA A 62 -7.18 2.23 14.60
CA ALA A 62 -6.65 2.18 15.97
C ALA A 62 -7.44 3.10 16.91
N ASN A 63 -7.78 4.32 16.45
CA ASN A 63 -8.62 5.26 17.20
C ASN A 63 -10.05 4.73 17.40
N LYS A 64 -10.61 4.01 16.42
CA LYS A 64 -11.93 3.38 16.61
C LYS A 64 -11.86 2.27 17.65
N LEU A 65 -10.84 1.43 17.59
CA LEU A 65 -10.62 0.37 18.58
C LEU A 65 -10.44 0.91 20.00
N SER A 66 -9.74 2.04 20.18
CA SER A 66 -9.51 2.63 21.50
C SER A 66 -10.75 3.25 22.14
N LEU A 67 -11.77 3.59 21.34
CA LEU A 67 -13.04 4.14 21.81
C LEU A 67 -14.10 3.08 22.11
N ILE A 68 -13.88 1.82 21.71
CA ILE A 68 -14.84 0.74 21.95
C ILE A 68 -14.75 0.31 23.43
N PRO A 69 -15.88 0.31 24.17
CA PRO A 69 -15.91 -0.17 25.55
C PRO A 69 -15.52 -1.65 25.65
N GLN A 70 -15.05 -2.08 26.82
CA GLN A 70 -14.79 -3.50 27.05
C GLN A 70 -16.08 -4.33 26.82
N GLY A 71 -15.98 -5.34 25.96
CA GLY A 71 -17.12 -6.17 25.55
C GLY A 71 -17.94 -5.62 24.38
N GLY A 72 -17.57 -4.46 23.80
CA GLY A 72 -18.15 -3.97 22.56
C GLY A 72 -17.67 -4.74 21.32
N ASP A 73 -18.46 -4.72 20.25
CA ASP A 73 -18.07 -5.35 18.98
C ASP A 73 -16.93 -4.58 18.32
N SER A 74 -15.77 -5.24 18.24
CA SER A 74 -14.55 -4.70 17.62
C SER A 74 -14.15 -5.49 16.37
N ALA A 75 -14.92 -6.49 15.96
CA ALA A 75 -14.50 -7.46 14.93
C ALA A 75 -14.29 -6.80 13.56
N GLU A 76 -15.12 -5.82 13.19
CA GLU A 76 -14.95 -5.03 11.96
C GLU A 76 -13.63 -4.27 11.97
N TRP A 77 -13.37 -3.50 13.03
CA TRP A 77 -12.17 -2.67 13.13
C TRP A 77 -10.89 -3.50 13.30
N GLN A 78 -10.95 -4.65 13.96
CA GLN A 78 -9.83 -5.59 14.01
C GLN A 78 -9.48 -6.13 12.61
N ARG A 79 -10.49 -6.55 11.83
CA ARG A 79 -10.30 -7.04 10.45
C ARG A 79 -9.75 -5.95 9.55
N GLU A 80 -10.33 -4.74 9.62
CA GLU A 80 -9.86 -3.58 8.88
C GLU A 80 -8.42 -3.24 9.24
N GLY A 81 -8.07 -3.23 10.53
CA GLY A 81 -6.72 -2.92 11.01
C GLY A 81 -5.69 -3.93 10.50
N GLN A 82 -6.04 -5.22 10.55
CA GLN A 82 -5.23 -6.29 9.98
C GLN A 82 -5.06 -6.13 8.46
N PHE A 83 -6.13 -5.81 7.73
CA PHE A 83 -6.10 -5.55 6.30
C PHE A 83 -5.17 -4.38 5.95
N ARG A 84 -5.25 -3.26 6.69
CA ARG A 84 -4.37 -2.09 6.48
C ARG A 84 -2.91 -2.43 6.76
N LEU A 85 -2.61 -3.19 7.82
CA LEU A 85 -1.25 -3.65 8.12
C LEU A 85 -0.65 -4.50 6.99
N LEU A 86 -1.42 -5.46 6.46
CA LEU A 86 -0.99 -6.30 5.35
C LEU A 86 -0.80 -5.49 4.06
N THR A 87 -1.68 -4.53 3.80
CA THR A 87 -1.57 -3.61 2.66
C THR A 87 -0.29 -2.77 2.75
N ILE A 88 -0.02 -2.14 3.90
CA ILE A 88 1.19 -1.35 4.14
C ILE A 88 2.44 -2.23 3.97
N ALA A 89 2.46 -3.42 4.54
CA ALA A 89 3.59 -4.35 4.42
C ALA A 89 3.87 -4.72 2.95
N SER A 90 2.81 -5.00 2.18
CA SER A 90 2.90 -5.31 0.75
C SER A 90 3.44 -4.12 -0.05
N LEU A 91 2.93 -2.91 0.21
CA LEU A 91 3.38 -1.68 -0.46
C LEU A 91 4.85 -1.36 -0.13
N VAL A 92 5.25 -1.45 1.14
CA VAL A 92 6.63 -1.21 1.58
C VAL A 92 7.60 -2.21 0.96
N ARG A 93 7.24 -3.50 0.95
CA ARG A 93 8.02 -4.53 0.26
C ARG A 93 8.18 -4.17 -1.22
N ARG A 94 7.08 -3.84 -1.90
CA ARG A 94 7.12 -3.51 -3.33
C ARG A 94 7.96 -2.28 -3.62
N MET A 95 7.84 -1.25 -2.78
CA MET A 95 8.66 -0.04 -2.87
C MET A 95 10.15 -0.37 -2.71
N ALA A 96 10.51 -1.25 -1.78
CA ALA A 96 11.88 -1.70 -1.59
C ALA A 96 12.41 -2.50 -2.80
N GLU A 97 11.60 -3.36 -3.42
CA GLU A 97 11.98 -4.12 -4.63
C GLU A 97 12.23 -3.22 -5.86
N LEU A 98 11.54 -2.08 -5.92
CA LEU A 98 11.58 -1.16 -7.06
C LEU A 98 12.42 0.09 -6.81
N TRP A 99 12.90 0.34 -5.59
CA TRP A 99 13.43 1.64 -5.15
C TRP A 99 14.42 2.28 -6.12
N ASP A 100 15.39 1.51 -6.60
CA ASP A 100 16.44 1.99 -7.52
C ASP A 100 15.95 2.24 -8.95
N LYS A 101 14.75 1.75 -9.29
CA LYS A 101 14.11 1.84 -10.61
C LYS A 101 12.99 2.88 -10.66
N LEU A 102 12.55 3.39 -9.51
CA LEU A 102 11.46 4.37 -9.44
C LEU A 102 11.99 5.76 -9.79
N PRO A 103 11.29 6.51 -10.65
CA PRO A 103 11.64 7.91 -10.92
C PRO A 103 11.47 8.75 -9.65
N ASP A 104 12.35 9.74 -9.48
CA ASP A 104 12.29 10.71 -8.40
C ASP A 104 11.72 12.03 -8.93
N GLU A 105 10.74 12.61 -8.26
CA GLU A 105 10.16 13.90 -8.71
C GLU A 105 11.17 15.03 -8.63
N GLN A 106 12.20 14.89 -7.79
CA GLN A 106 13.29 15.87 -7.69
C GLN A 106 14.26 15.84 -8.88
N THR A 107 14.24 14.79 -9.73
CA THR A 107 15.04 14.74 -10.96
C THR A 107 14.39 15.43 -12.17
N GLY A 108 13.22 16.05 -11.99
CA GLY A 108 12.71 17.11 -12.85
C GLY A 108 12.68 16.81 -14.35
N ASP A 109 11.70 16.04 -14.80
CA ASP A 109 11.12 16.24 -16.13
C ASP A 109 9.67 15.77 -16.10
N TRP A 110 8.80 16.66 -15.61
CA TRP A 110 7.37 16.49 -15.66
C TRP A 110 6.84 17.10 -16.97
N HIS A 111 6.64 16.26 -17.99
CA HIS A 111 5.75 16.60 -19.10
C HIS A 111 4.30 16.33 -18.66
N ILE A 112 3.72 17.26 -17.91
CA ILE A 112 2.27 17.26 -17.68
C ILE A 112 1.62 17.70 -18.99
N GLY A 113 1.21 16.73 -19.80
CA GLY A 113 0.34 16.93 -20.95
C GLY A 113 0.84 17.99 -21.94
N GLU A 114 1.63 17.57 -22.92
CA GLU A 114 1.40 18.09 -24.27
C GLU A 114 -0.03 17.67 -24.65
N LEU A 115 -0.99 18.49 -24.23
CA LEU A 115 -2.27 18.57 -24.89
C LEU A 115 -1.92 18.94 -26.31
N ASP A 116 -2.05 17.99 -27.22
CA ASP A 116 -2.20 18.22 -28.65
C ASP A 116 -3.30 19.28 -28.80
N ARG A 117 -2.90 20.55 -28.78
CA ARG A 117 -3.63 21.60 -29.47
C ARG A 117 -3.39 21.30 -30.94
N GLU A 118 -4.18 20.37 -31.47
CA GLU A 118 -4.48 20.38 -32.89
C GLU A 118 -4.97 21.80 -33.18
N GLU A 119 -4.12 22.51 -33.93
CA GLU A 119 -4.34 23.85 -34.39
C GLU A 119 -5.71 23.90 -35.06
N GLY A 120 -6.60 24.71 -34.47
CA GLY A 120 -7.86 25.05 -35.10
C GLY A 120 -7.57 25.74 -36.43
N ASP A 121 -7.93 25.05 -37.51
CA ASP A 121 -8.78 25.57 -38.57
C ASP A 121 -8.36 26.95 -39.12
N SER A 122 -7.33 26.96 -39.97
CA SER A 122 -7.14 28.04 -40.94
C SER A 122 -8.07 27.81 -42.15
N GLY A 123 -9.27 28.38 -42.05
CA GLY A 123 -10.19 28.66 -43.16
C GLY A 123 -10.38 30.16 -43.36
#